data_AF-A0A661E6R8-F1
#
_entry.id   AF-A0A661E6R8-F1
#
_cell.length_a   1.000
_cell.length_b   1.000
_cell.length_c   1.000
_cell.angle_alpha   90.00
_cell.angle_beta   90.00
_cell.angle_gamma   90.00
#
_symmetry.space_group_name_H-M   'P 1'
#
loop_
_entity.id
_entity.type
_entity.pdbx_description
1 polymer ?
#
loop_
_entity_poly.entity_id
_entity_poly.type
_entity_poly.pdbx_seq_one_letter_code
_entity_poly.pdbx_strand_id
1 'polypeptide(L)'
;MCGIIGMVAHSPVNQAIYDGLTVLQHRGQDAAGIITCEGGHLHLRKNNGLVRDVFHTRHMMRMLGNMGIGHVRYPTAGCESSAEAQPF
;
A
#
# COMPACT_ATOMS: atom_id res chain seq x y z
N MET A 1 14.33 0.81 -7.42
CA MET A 1 13.36 1.73 -8.07
C MET A 1 11.99 1.32 -7.61
N CYS A 2 11.21 2.22 -6.99
CA CYS A 2 9.92 1.91 -6.35
C CYS A 2 8.91 1.19 -7.27
N GLY A 3 7.93 0.53 -6.66
CA GLY A 3 6.81 -0.11 -7.35
C GLY A 3 5.49 0.56 -7.00
N ILE A 4 4.59 0.68 -7.99
CA ILE A 4 3.24 1.24 -7.82
C ILE A 4 2.24 0.26 -8.43
N ILE A 5 1.07 0.14 -7.82
CA ILE A 5 -0.09 -0.55 -8.38
C ILE A 5 -1.33 0.32 -8.18
N GLY A 6 -2.25 0.29 -9.14
CA GLY A 6 -3.57 0.91 -9.04
C GLY A 6 -4.63 -0.08 -9.50
N MET A 7 -5.78 -0.06 -8.82
CA MET A 7 -6.90 -0.96 -9.13
C MET A 7 -8.23 -0.22 -9.02
N VAL A 8 -9.12 -0.50 -9.98
CA VAL A 8 -10.52 -0.10 -9.97
C VAL A 8 -11.33 -1.33 -10.37
N ALA A 9 -12.32 -1.71 -9.58
CA ALA A 9 -13.13 -2.90 -9.79
C ALA A 9 -14.58 -2.68 -9.35
N HIS A 10 -15.41 -3.71 -9.50
CA HIS A 10 -16.77 -3.76 -8.94
C HIS A 10 -16.83 -4.48 -7.59
N SER A 11 -15.68 -4.90 -7.05
CA SER A 11 -15.52 -5.63 -5.79
C SER A 11 -14.36 -5.02 -4.98
N PRO A 12 -14.25 -5.34 -3.67
CA PRO A 12 -13.16 -4.83 -2.83
C PRO A 12 -11.78 -5.13 -3.40
N VAL A 13 -10.89 -4.13 -3.39
CA VAL A 13 -9.57 -4.20 -4.07
C VAL A 13 -8.39 -4.40 -3.13
N ASN A 14 -8.59 -4.28 -1.82
CA ASN A 14 -7.52 -4.28 -0.82
C ASN A 14 -6.59 -5.51 -0.90
N GLN A 15 -7.15 -6.72 -0.99
CA GLN A 15 -6.38 -7.96 -1.07
C GLN A 15 -5.59 -8.06 -2.37
N ALA A 16 -6.21 -7.75 -3.50
CA ALA A 16 -5.56 -7.84 -4.79
C ALA A 16 -4.42 -6.81 -4.94
N ILE A 17 -4.57 -5.62 -4.35
CA ILE A 17 -3.48 -4.64 -4.24
C ILE A 17 -2.34 -5.19 -3.37
N TYR A 18 -2.64 -5.78 -2.20
CA TYR A 18 -1.64 -6.41 -1.33
C TYR A 18 -0.86 -7.53 -2.04
N ASP A 19 -1.56 -8.42 -2.75
CA ASP A 19 -0.96 -9.52 -3.50
C ASP A 19 -0.05 -8.98 -4.61
N GLY A 20 -0.52 -7.97 -5.35
CA GLY A 20 0.26 -7.29 -6.38
C GLY A 20 1.51 -6.61 -5.83
N LEU A 21 1.43 -5.93 -4.68
CA LEU A 21 2.59 -5.34 -4.02
C LEU A 21 3.59 -6.41 -3.55
N THR A 22 3.12 -7.58 -3.13
CA THR A 22 3.99 -8.70 -2.75
C THR A 22 4.81 -9.20 -3.94
N VAL A 23 4.21 -9.26 -5.13
CA VAL A 23 4.94 -9.58 -6.39
C VAL A 23 5.91 -8.45 -6.76
N LEU A 24 5.52 -7.20 -6.55
CA LEU A 24 6.37 -6.02 -6.78
C LEU A 24 7.41 -5.77 -5.67
N GLN A 25 7.48 -6.58 -4.62
CA GLN A 25 8.35 -6.35 -3.46
C GLN A 25 9.84 -6.21 -3.81
N HIS A 26 10.29 -6.83 -4.90
CA HIS A 26 11.65 -6.69 -5.43
C HIS A 26 12.00 -5.25 -5.85
N ARG A 27 11.00 -4.40 -6.06
CA ARG A 27 11.16 -2.98 -6.43
C ARG A 27 11.42 -2.08 -5.23
N GLY A 28 11.07 -2.50 -4.02
CA GLY A 28 11.30 -1.71 -2.82
C GLY A 28 10.99 -2.50 -1.55
N GLN A 29 11.88 -2.45 -0.57
CA GLN A 29 11.78 -3.21 0.69
C GLN A 29 11.80 -2.32 1.94
N ASP A 30 11.84 -1.00 1.74
CA ASP A 30 12.03 -0.01 2.81
C ASP A 30 10.71 0.40 3.47
N ALA A 31 9.65 0.54 2.67
CA ALA A 31 8.31 0.87 3.14
C ALA A 31 7.24 0.36 2.17
N ALA A 32 6.02 0.22 2.68
CA ALA A 32 4.85 -0.07 1.87
C ALA A 32 3.65 0.78 2.30
N GLY A 33 2.74 1.03 1.36
CA GLY A 33 1.49 1.73 1.64
C GLY A 33 0.39 1.37 0.66
N ILE A 34 -0.85 1.36 1.16
CA ILE A 34 -2.09 1.16 0.40
C ILE A 34 -3.06 2.25 0.85
N ILE A 35 -3.73 2.86 -0.11
CA ILE A 35 -4.90 3.71 0.12
C ILE A 35 -6.05 3.19 -0.73
N THR A 36 -7.22 3.01 -0.11
CA THR A 36 -8.47 2.66 -0.82
C THR A 36 -9.50 3.76 -0.65
N CYS A 37 -10.48 3.82 -1.55
CA CYS A 37 -11.56 4.80 -1.52
C CYS A 37 -12.93 4.10 -1.54
N GLU A 38 -13.78 4.45 -0.58
CA GLU A 38 -15.18 4.02 -0.48
C GLU A 38 -16.07 5.24 -0.24
N GLY A 39 -17.06 5.46 -1.11
CA GLY A 39 -18.03 6.55 -0.91
C GLY A 39 -17.42 7.96 -0.79
N GLY A 40 -16.22 8.18 -1.36
CA GLY A 40 -15.47 9.44 -1.24
C GLY A 40 -14.58 9.54 -0.01
N HIS A 41 -14.55 8.52 0.85
CA HIS A 41 -13.69 8.44 2.03
C HIS A 41 -12.44 7.62 1.73
N LEU A 42 -11.28 8.12 2.19
CA LEU A 42 -9.99 7.46 1.99
C LEU A 42 -9.58 6.64 3.22
N HIS A 43 -9.13 5.42 2.98
CA HIS A 43 -8.63 4.51 4.00
C HIS A 43 -7.14 4.24 3.74
N LEU A 44 -6.26 4.91 4.49
CA LEU A 44 -4.82 4.81 4.33
C LEU A 44 -4.19 3.88 5.37
N ARG A 45 -3.33 2.98 4.92
CA ARG A 45 -2.34 2.29 5.74
C ARG A 45 -0.98 2.34 5.07
N LYS A 46 0.00 2.87 5.78
CA LYS A 46 1.41 2.87 5.37
C LYS A 46 2.34 2.75 6.57
N ASN A 47 3.52 2.15 6.36
CA ASN A 47 4.59 2.11 7.33
C ASN A 47 5.91 1.67 6.66
N ASN A 48 7.02 1.79 7.38
CA ASN A 48 8.28 1.16 6.99
C ASN A 48 8.19 -0.37 7.10
N GLY A 49 8.96 -1.06 6.27
CA GLY A 49 9.06 -2.51 6.21
C GLY A 49 8.46 -3.14 4.95
N LEU A 50 8.52 -4.47 4.91
CA LEU A 50 7.97 -5.28 3.82
C LEU A 50 6.45 -5.24 3.83
N VAL A 51 5.84 -5.53 2.68
CA VAL A 51 4.38 -5.58 2.51
C VAL A 51 3.71 -6.44 3.58
N ARG A 52 4.22 -7.65 3.84
CA ARG A 52 3.67 -8.57 4.86
C ARG A 52 3.74 -8.03 6.30
N ASP A 53 4.70 -7.15 6.58
CA ASP A 53 4.96 -6.63 7.92
C ASP A 53 4.16 -5.33 8.15
N VAL A 54 3.84 -4.60 7.08
CA VAL A 54 3.07 -3.35 7.12
C VAL A 54 1.56 -3.60 7.25
N PHE A 55 1.04 -4.62 6.56
CA PHE A 55 -0.39 -4.92 6.50
C PHE A 55 -0.72 -6.17 7.33
N HIS A 56 -1.64 -6.01 8.27
CA HIS A 56 -2.17 -7.10 9.09
C HIS A 56 -3.68 -7.17 8.89
N THR A 57 -4.31 -8.27 9.32
CA THR A 57 -5.76 -8.49 9.19
C THR A 57 -6.59 -7.29 9.68
N ARG A 58 -6.23 -6.69 10.82
CA ARG A 58 -6.91 -5.50 11.36
C ARG A 58 -6.81 -4.26 10.45
N HIS A 59 -5.75 -4.14 9.67
CA HIS A 59 -5.57 -3.05 8.70
C HIS A 59 -6.41 -3.35 7.45
N MET A 60 -6.35 -4.59 6.94
CA MET A 60 -7.11 -5.03 5.76
C MET A 60 -8.62 -4.84 5.94
N MET A 61 -9.16 -5.19 7.11
CA MET A 61 -10.58 -5.00 7.43
C MET A 61 -11.05 -3.54 7.41
N ARG A 62 -10.13 -2.57 7.52
CA ARG A 62 -10.43 -1.13 7.51
C ARG A 62 -10.22 -0.48 6.15
N MET A 63 -9.57 -1.17 5.21
CA MET A 63 -9.31 -0.67 3.85
C MET A 63 -10.45 -1.11 2.94
N LEU A 64 -11.58 -0.41 3.07
CA LEU A 64 -12.78 -0.66 2.29
C LEU A 64 -12.73 0.05 0.93
N GLY A 65 -13.58 -0.38 0.01
CA GLY A 65 -13.74 0.25 -1.29
C GLY A 65 -13.24 -0.56 -2.48
N ASN A 66 -13.73 -0.16 -3.65
CA ASN A 66 -13.53 -0.85 -4.91
C ASN A 66 -12.49 -0.16 -5.81
N MET A 67 -11.81 0.86 -5.29
CA MET A 67 -10.68 1.49 -5.95
C MET A 67 -9.59 1.82 -4.94
N GLY A 68 -8.34 1.78 -5.38
CA GLY A 68 -7.20 2.08 -4.54
C GLY A 68 -5.88 2.03 -5.29
N ILE A 69 -4.84 2.53 -4.62
CA ILE A 69 -3.46 2.47 -5.10
C ILE A 69 -2.56 1.94 -3.99
N GLY A 70 -1.44 1.34 -4.40
CA GLY A 70 -0.42 0.83 -3.51
C GLY A 70 0.98 1.19 -3.99
N HIS A 71 1.93 1.23 -3.06
CA HIS A 71 3.33 1.56 -3.32
C HIS A 71 4.27 0.72 -2.46
N VAL A 72 5.42 0.33 -3.03
CA VAL A 72 6.60 -0.17 -2.30
C VAL A 72 7.80 0.74 -2.55
N ARG A 73 8.41 1.23 -1.46
CA ARG A 73 9.52 2.20 -1.50
C ARG A 73 10.85 1.47 -1.58
N TYR A 74 11.69 1.86 -2.52
CA TYR A 74 13.11 1.50 -2.51
C TYR A 74 13.86 2.48 -1.59
N PRO A 75 14.84 2.02 -0.79
CA PRO A 75 15.62 2.92 0.05
C PRO A 75 16.21 4.07 -0.78
N THR A 76 15.95 5.30 -0.37
CA THR A 76 16.57 6.51 -0.95
C THR A 76 17.19 7.30 0.19
N ALA A 77 18.33 7.95 -0.08
CA ALA A 77 19.01 8.75 0.93
C ALA A 77 18.04 9.80 1.51
N GLY A 78 17.92 9.86 2.84
CA GLY A 78 17.09 10.84 3.56
C GLY A 78 15.64 10.42 3.85
N CYS A 79 15.19 9.23 3.44
CA CYS A 79 13.83 8.74 3.69
C CYS A 79 13.80 7.64 4.76
N GLU A 80 13.88 8.01 6.03
CA GLU A 80 13.83 7.04 7.15
C GLU A 80 12.46 7.00 7.86
N SER A 81 11.67 8.06 7.73
CA SER A 81 10.38 8.16 8.42
C SER A 81 9.26 7.40 7.70
N SER A 82 8.36 6.81 8.48
CA SER A 82 7.12 6.22 7.99
C SER A 82 6.13 7.25 7.45
N ALA A 83 6.26 8.52 7.85
CA ALA A 83 5.48 9.63 7.28
C ALA A 83 5.77 9.82 5.78
N GLU A 84 7.03 9.58 5.39
CA GLU A 84 7.52 9.66 4.01
C GLU A 84 7.17 8.41 3.18
N ALA A 85 6.52 7.40 3.77
CA ALA A 85 6.00 6.30 2.99
C ALA A 85 4.88 6.82 2.09
N GLN A 86 4.78 6.32 0.87
CA GLN A 86 3.68 6.63 -0.04
C GLN A 86 2.58 5.57 0.07
N PRO A 87 1.31 5.89 -0.24
CA PRO A 87 0.81 7.19 -0.74
C PRO A 87 0.77 8.33 0.31
N PHE A 88 0.81 9.59 -0.16
CA PHE A 88 0.68 10.80 0.68
C PHE A 88 -0.78 11.18 0.90
#